data_AF-A0AAV7IBY0-F1
#
_entry.id   AF-A0AAV7IBY0-F1
#
_cell.length_a   1.000
_cell.length_b   1.000
_cell.length_c   1.000
_cell.angle_alpha   90.00
_cell.angle_beta   90.00
_cell.angle_gamma   90.00
#
_symmetry.space_group_name_H-M   'P 1'
#
loop_
_entity.id
_entity.type
_entity.pdbx_description
1 polymer ?
#
loop_
_entity_poly.entity_id
_entity_poly.type
_entity_poly.pdbx_seq_one_letter_code
_entity_poly.pdbx_strand_id
1 'polypeptide(L)'
;MCVSTLSYPVTGQFAKLYFPEHKKARIAYEKRPLQHPEYDFAEMSLTEFAMLFELFYPKKVSETEESVDHDAYEEQPDIRRPRITLSDGSKMVVRNVPAVVRVPYFIATSDPENFYSLLVQYMPYRLEPELLEGFDNAKEAFLARENRLKETSRHMRQHRERDQQLENAFIQVHAFEILEQPEVINPEAEEEELPDRNEQ
;
A
#
# COMPACT_ATOMS: atom_id res chain seq x y z
N MET A 1 -19.38 -39.86 -31.73
CA MET A 1 -19.53 -38.43 -31.38
C MET A 1 -18.34 -38.08 -30.50
N CYS A 2 -17.32 -37.41 -31.07
CA CYS A 2 -16.18 -36.91 -30.32
C CYS A 2 -16.57 -35.56 -29.72
N VAL A 3 -16.59 -35.47 -28.39
CA VAL A 3 -16.75 -34.19 -27.69
C VAL A 3 -15.37 -33.82 -27.18
N SER A 4 -14.67 -33.01 -27.96
CA SER A 4 -13.42 -32.36 -27.58
C SER A 4 -13.74 -31.23 -26.60
N THR A 5 -13.50 -31.45 -25.32
CA THR A 5 -13.47 -30.41 -24.29
C THR A 5 -12.14 -29.67 -24.38
N LEU A 6 -12.19 -28.45 -24.88
CA LEU A 6 -11.07 -27.50 -24.89
C LEU A 6 -10.74 -27.11 -23.45
N SER A 7 -9.57 -27.58 -22.99
CA SER A 7 -8.85 -27.04 -21.83
C SER A 7 -8.43 -25.61 -22.15
N TYR A 8 -9.08 -24.63 -21.50
CA TYR A 8 -8.61 -23.25 -21.53
C TYR A 8 -7.47 -23.08 -20.50
N PRO A 9 -6.31 -22.53 -20.90
CA PRO A 9 -5.26 -22.18 -19.96
C PRO A 9 -5.71 -21.00 -19.10
N VAL A 10 -5.46 -21.08 -17.79
CA VAL A 10 -5.60 -19.98 -16.83
C VAL A 10 -4.56 -18.92 -17.18
N THR A 11 -4.88 -18.06 -18.14
CA THR A 11 -4.06 -16.90 -18.48
C THR A 11 -4.31 -15.82 -17.45
N GLY A 12 -3.26 -15.52 -16.68
CA GLY A 12 -3.22 -14.48 -15.67
C GLY A 12 -3.74 -13.15 -16.19
N GLN A 13 -4.85 -12.70 -15.62
CA GLN A 13 -5.25 -11.32 -15.67
C GLN A 13 -4.58 -10.62 -14.49
N PHE A 14 -3.45 -9.99 -14.83
CA PHE A 14 -2.70 -9.08 -13.99
C PHE A 14 -3.63 -8.11 -13.26
N ALA A 15 -3.64 -8.19 -11.93
CA ALA A 15 -4.08 -7.08 -11.09
C ALA A 15 -3.35 -5.81 -11.57
N LYS A 16 -4.09 -4.90 -12.20
CA LYS A 16 -3.61 -3.57 -12.60
C LYS A 16 -3.43 -2.75 -11.33
N LEU A 17 -2.31 -2.94 -10.66
CA LEU A 17 -1.91 -2.16 -9.50
C LEU A 17 -0.89 -1.13 -9.97
N TYR A 18 -1.24 0.14 -9.74
CA TYR A 18 -0.52 1.31 -10.26
C TYR A 18 0.84 1.49 -9.58
N PHE A 19 1.82 0.81 -10.16
CA PHE A 19 3.23 1.12 -10.10
C PHE A 19 3.79 0.88 -11.50
N PRO A 20 4.17 1.93 -12.25
CA PRO A 20 4.90 1.75 -13.52
C PRO A 20 6.18 0.91 -13.33
N GLU A 21 6.71 0.87 -12.10
CA GLU A 21 7.94 0.17 -11.72
C GLU A 21 7.74 -1.21 -11.06
N HIS A 22 6.51 -1.66 -10.76
CA HIS A 22 6.31 -2.85 -9.92
C HIS A 22 6.77 -4.16 -10.56
N LYS A 23 6.61 -4.33 -11.87
CA LYS A 23 7.16 -5.54 -12.52
C LYS A 23 8.66 -5.64 -12.25
N LYS A 24 9.37 -4.52 -12.34
CA LYS A 24 10.82 -4.52 -12.18
C LYS A 24 11.24 -4.62 -10.73
N ALA A 25 10.59 -3.89 -9.81
CA ALA A 25 10.84 -3.97 -8.37
C ALA A 25 10.57 -5.38 -7.83
N ARG A 26 9.47 -6.01 -8.26
CA ARG A 26 9.13 -7.39 -7.89
C ARG A 26 10.15 -8.40 -8.44
N ILE A 27 10.51 -8.30 -9.72
CA ILE A 27 11.55 -9.16 -10.31
C ILE A 27 12.88 -9.00 -9.56
N ALA A 28 13.25 -7.78 -9.20
CA ALA A 28 14.46 -7.51 -8.43
C ALA A 28 14.38 -8.06 -6.99
N TYR A 29 13.20 -7.97 -6.37
CA TYR A 29 12.93 -8.49 -5.03
C TYR A 29 13.10 -10.01 -4.94
N GLU A 30 12.64 -10.77 -5.92
CA GLU A 30 12.85 -12.23 -5.99
C GLU A 30 14.34 -12.59 -6.13
N LYS A 31 15.13 -11.68 -6.69
CA LYS A 31 16.58 -11.81 -6.90
C LYS A 31 17.40 -11.17 -5.77
N ARG A 32 16.77 -10.77 -4.67
CA ARG A 32 17.49 -10.12 -3.56
C ARG A 32 18.59 -11.02 -2.98
N PRO A 33 19.66 -10.44 -2.40
CA PRO A 33 20.71 -11.21 -1.72
C PRO A 33 20.13 -12.08 -0.61
N LEU A 34 20.77 -13.22 -0.34
CA LEU A 34 20.39 -14.08 0.79
C LEU A 34 20.89 -13.52 2.12
N GLN A 35 22.01 -12.79 2.12
CA GLN A 35 22.62 -12.21 3.30
C GLN A 35 23.17 -10.83 2.95
N HIS A 36 23.01 -9.87 3.88
CA HIS A 36 23.60 -8.56 3.78
C HIS A 36 23.88 -8.03 5.20
N PRO A 37 25.02 -7.34 5.44
CA PRO A 37 25.38 -6.89 6.78
C PRO A 37 24.41 -5.84 7.35
N GLU A 38 23.81 -5.02 6.48
CA GLU A 38 22.97 -3.88 6.88
C GLU A 38 21.46 -4.13 6.72
N TYR A 39 21.07 -5.19 6.01
CA TYR A 39 19.67 -5.43 5.65
C TYR A 39 19.28 -6.89 5.89
N ASP A 40 18.18 -7.09 6.60
CA ASP A 40 17.56 -8.40 6.74
C ASP A 40 16.60 -8.66 5.57
N PHE A 41 17.14 -9.17 4.46
CA PHE A 41 16.35 -9.53 3.28
C PHE A 41 15.42 -10.73 3.51
N ALA A 42 15.56 -11.49 4.61
CA ALA A 42 14.69 -12.63 4.89
C ALA A 42 13.32 -12.15 5.38
N GLU A 43 13.30 -11.15 6.26
CA GLU A 43 12.07 -10.57 6.83
C GLU A 43 11.61 -9.28 6.14
N MET A 44 12.36 -8.77 5.15
CA MET A 44 11.98 -7.59 4.39
C MET A 44 10.83 -7.88 3.42
N SER A 45 9.76 -7.09 3.51
CA SER A 45 8.62 -7.15 2.58
C SER A 45 8.91 -6.50 1.22
N LEU A 46 8.10 -6.81 0.19
CA LEU A 46 8.24 -6.14 -1.12
C LEU A 46 8.03 -4.63 -1.00
N THR A 47 7.07 -4.19 -0.19
CA THR A 47 6.82 -2.76 0.04
C THR A 47 8.07 -2.08 0.61
N GLU A 48 8.67 -2.66 1.66
CA GLU A 48 9.88 -2.12 2.26
C GLU A 48 11.05 -2.08 1.27
N PHE A 49 11.23 -3.16 0.51
CA PHE A 49 12.25 -3.20 -0.53
C PHE A 49 12.05 -2.13 -1.60
N ALA A 50 10.83 -1.93 -2.08
CA ALA A 50 10.51 -0.90 -3.07
C ALA A 50 10.70 0.53 -2.51
N MET A 51 10.51 0.72 -1.19
CA MET A 51 10.76 1.99 -0.52
C MET A 51 12.25 2.29 -0.41
N LEU A 52 13.10 1.29 -0.17
CA LEU A 52 14.52 1.49 0.13
C LEU A 52 15.43 1.44 -1.10
N PHE A 53 15.05 0.69 -2.14
CA PHE A 53 15.93 0.44 -3.28
C PHE A 53 15.35 0.95 -4.60
N GLU A 54 16.24 1.37 -5.50
CA GLU A 54 15.91 1.71 -6.88
C GLU A 54 16.83 0.97 -7.84
N LEU A 55 16.33 0.66 -9.05
CA LEU A 55 17.14 0.00 -10.06
C LEU A 55 18.26 0.92 -10.52
N PHE A 56 19.50 0.43 -10.51
CA PHE A 56 20.61 1.18 -11.05
C PHE A 56 20.61 1.08 -12.58
N TYR A 57 20.28 2.18 -13.25
CA TYR A 57 20.55 2.33 -14.67
C TYR A 57 21.85 3.12 -14.82
N PRO A 58 22.95 2.54 -15.32
CA PRO A 58 24.11 3.33 -15.66
C PRO A 58 23.67 4.37 -16.69
N LYS A 59 23.88 5.67 -16.41
CA LYS A 59 23.74 6.72 -17.41
C LYS A 59 24.60 6.28 -18.60
N LYS A 60 23.98 6.01 -19.75
CA LYS A 60 24.73 5.90 -21.00
C LYS A 60 25.37 7.27 -21.16
N VAL A 61 26.69 7.32 -21.19
CA VAL A 61 27.40 8.53 -21.61
C VAL A 61 27.12 8.67 -23.10
N SER A 62 25.97 9.23 -23.46
CA SER A 62 25.73 9.73 -24.80
C SER A 62 26.44 11.07 -24.86
N GLU A 63 27.64 11.06 -25.40
CA GLU A 63 28.27 12.26 -25.96
C GLU A 63 27.41 12.74 -27.14
N THR A 64 26.25 13.36 -26.91
CA THR A 64 25.58 14.26 -27.87
C THR A 64 24.25 14.77 -27.33
N GLU A 65 24.08 16.08 -27.54
CA GLU A 65 22.84 16.83 -27.69
C GLU A 65 22.18 17.38 -26.41
N GLU A 66 22.41 18.69 -26.25
CA GLU A 66 21.58 19.69 -25.60
C GLU A 66 20.09 19.34 -25.60
N SER A 67 19.58 18.81 -24.47
CA SER A 67 18.15 18.83 -24.19
C SER A 67 17.87 19.89 -23.14
N VAL A 68 17.22 20.95 -23.60
CA VAL A 68 16.65 22.06 -22.84
C VAL A 68 15.69 21.53 -21.76
N ASP A 69 15.77 22.15 -20.58
CA ASP A 69 14.92 21.99 -19.38
C ASP A 69 15.38 20.92 -18.35
N HIS A 70 16.54 21.18 -17.72
CA HIS A 70 17.08 20.37 -16.62
C HIS A 70 16.88 21.00 -15.23
N ASP A 71 16.15 22.10 -15.09
CA ASP A 71 16.11 22.87 -13.84
C ASP A 71 15.02 22.42 -12.84
N ALA A 72 14.23 21.39 -13.15
CA ALA A 72 13.12 20.94 -12.30
C ALA A 72 13.46 19.79 -11.33
N TYR A 73 14.65 19.19 -11.44
CA TYR A 73 15.13 18.21 -10.47
C TYR A 73 16.45 18.71 -9.92
N GLU A 74 16.47 19.08 -8.65
CA GLU A 74 17.72 19.32 -7.92
C GLU A 74 18.67 18.15 -8.19
N GLU A 75 19.73 18.41 -8.97
CA GLU A 75 20.88 17.54 -9.05
C GLU A 75 21.51 17.51 -7.66
N GLN A 76 20.99 16.64 -6.79
CA GLN A 76 21.63 16.36 -5.51
C GLN A 76 23.07 15.97 -5.81
N PRO A 77 24.04 16.54 -5.07
CA PRO A 77 25.45 16.28 -5.30
C PRO A 77 25.70 14.78 -5.31
N ASP A 78 26.62 14.35 -6.19
CA ASP A 78 27.09 12.99 -6.47
C ASP A 78 27.74 12.31 -5.24
N ILE A 79 27.05 12.30 -4.10
CA ILE A 79 27.34 11.40 -3.00
C ILE A 79 27.11 10.02 -3.59
N ARG A 80 28.20 9.26 -3.78
CA ARG A 80 28.16 7.88 -4.27
C ARG A 80 27.15 7.10 -3.43
N ARG A 81 25.93 6.96 -3.93
CA ARG A 81 24.86 6.25 -3.23
C ARG A 81 25.30 4.81 -3.01
N PRO A 82 25.11 4.24 -1.81
CA PRO A 82 25.41 2.84 -1.55
C PRO A 82 24.68 1.94 -2.56
N ARG A 83 25.30 0.81 -2.92
CA ARG A 83 24.74 -0.13 -3.90
C ARG A 83 24.71 -1.53 -3.33
N ILE A 84 23.64 -2.25 -3.63
CA ILE A 84 23.53 -3.69 -3.40
C ILE A 84 23.67 -4.44 -4.73
N THR A 85 24.16 -5.68 -4.68
CA THR A 85 24.27 -6.56 -5.86
C THR A 85 23.29 -7.71 -5.70
N LEU A 86 22.39 -7.88 -6.66
CA LEU A 86 21.40 -8.96 -6.70
C LEU A 86 22.05 -10.30 -7.06
N SER A 87 21.31 -11.39 -6.90
CA SER A 87 21.80 -12.75 -7.19
C SER A 87 22.15 -12.99 -8.67
N ASP A 88 21.59 -12.18 -9.58
CA ASP A 88 21.91 -12.24 -11.02
C ASP A 88 23.07 -11.29 -11.41
N GLY A 89 23.73 -10.65 -10.44
CA GLY A 89 24.82 -9.70 -10.66
C GLY A 89 24.37 -8.28 -11.03
N SER A 90 23.07 -8.05 -11.23
CA SER A 90 22.55 -6.70 -11.40
C SER A 90 22.67 -5.88 -10.11
N LYS A 91 22.69 -4.56 -10.23
CA LYS A 91 22.92 -3.65 -9.10
C LYS A 91 21.68 -2.81 -8.83
N MET A 92 21.43 -2.55 -7.56
CA MET A 92 20.42 -1.59 -7.12
C MET A 92 21.08 -0.52 -6.26
N VAL A 93 20.53 0.67 -6.30
CA VAL A 93 20.96 1.80 -5.48
C VAL A 93 20.11 1.86 -4.22
N VAL A 94 20.75 2.11 -3.09
CA VAL A 94 20.08 2.44 -1.83
C VAL A 94 19.65 3.89 -1.89
N ARG A 95 18.36 4.14 -1.66
CA ARG A 95 17.82 5.49 -1.59
C ARG A 95 18.24 6.16 -0.28
N ASN A 96 18.66 7.42 -0.36
CA ASN A 96 18.93 8.24 0.83
C ASN A 96 17.64 8.57 1.60
N VAL A 97 16.53 8.70 0.86
CA VAL A 97 15.19 8.95 1.39
C VAL A 97 14.25 7.85 0.91
N PRO A 98 13.53 7.16 1.81
CA PRO A 98 12.57 6.13 1.40
C PRO A 98 11.50 6.69 0.44
N ALA A 99 11.20 5.93 -0.62
CA ALA A 99 10.16 6.31 -1.56
C ALA A 99 8.77 6.19 -0.93
N VAL A 100 7.81 6.98 -1.42
CA VAL A 100 6.40 6.84 -1.06
C VAL A 100 5.79 5.73 -1.91
N VAL A 101 5.39 4.63 -1.28
CA VAL A 101 4.68 3.51 -1.92
C VAL A 101 3.19 3.80 -1.87
N ARG A 102 2.55 3.85 -3.04
CA ARG A 102 1.08 3.93 -3.14
C ARG A 102 0.49 2.54 -3.05
N VAL A 103 -0.23 2.27 -1.97
CA VAL A 103 -0.94 1.01 -1.79
C VAL A 103 -2.21 1.04 -2.64
N PRO A 104 -2.51 0.01 -3.43
CA PRO A 104 -3.73 -0.05 -4.21
C PRO A 104 -4.96 -0.05 -3.31
N TYR A 105 -6.03 0.58 -3.80
CA TYR A 105 -7.30 0.63 -3.09
C TYR A 105 -7.91 -0.77 -3.00
N PHE A 106 -8.04 -1.27 -1.77
CA PHE A 106 -8.59 -2.59 -1.51
C PHE A 106 -10.10 -2.51 -1.29
N ILE A 107 -10.86 -3.26 -2.10
CA ILE A 107 -12.29 -3.46 -1.89
C ILE A 107 -12.55 -4.96 -1.81
N ALA A 108 -12.97 -5.44 -0.63
CA ALA A 108 -13.19 -6.86 -0.37
C ALA A 108 -14.30 -7.48 -1.23
N THR A 109 -15.29 -6.69 -1.64
CA THR A 109 -16.47 -7.15 -2.40
C THR A 109 -16.26 -7.17 -3.90
N SER A 110 -15.20 -6.52 -4.41
CA SER A 110 -15.00 -6.34 -5.85
C SER A 110 -14.24 -7.49 -6.49
N ASP A 111 -13.16 -7.95 -5.88
CA ASP A 111 -12.29 -8.98 -6.44
C ASP A 111 -11.60 -9.81 -5.33
N PRO A 112 -11.83 -11.13 -5.25
CA PRO A 112 -11.13 -11.99 -4.29
C PRO A 112 -9.61 -12.06 -4.53
N GLU A 113 -9.12 -11.72 -5.72
CA GLU A 113 -7.69 -11.61 -6.00
C GLU A 113 -7.04 -10.40 -5.32
N ASN A 114 -7.81 -9.46 -4.77
CA ASN A 114 -7.26 -8.34 -4.02
C ASN A 114 -6.49 -8.80 -2.77
N PHE A 115 -6.86 -9.94 -2.16
CA PHE A 115 -6.11 -10.51 -1.02
C PHE A 115 -4.70 -10.94 -1.41
N TYR A 116 -4.53 -11.42 -2.64
CA TYR A 116 -3.22 -11.77 -3.18
C TYR A 116 -2.29 -10.54 -3.24
N SER A 117 -2.83 -9.40 -3.67
CA SER A 117 -2.04 -8.17 -3.73
C SER A 117 -1.49 -7.74 -2.36
N LEU A 118 -2.26 -7.96 -1.30
CA LEU A 118 -1.84 -7.66 0.07
C LEU A 118 -0.75 -8.62 0.55
N LEU A 119 -0.87 -9.92 0.24
CA LEU A 119 0.16 -10.92 0.52
C LEU A 119 1.49 -10.54 -0.16
N VAL A 120 1.45 -10.22 -1.45
CA VAL A 120 2.63 -9.83 -2.24
C VAL A 120 3.31 -8.56 -1.68
N GLN A 121 2.56 -7.64 -1.09
CA GLN A 121 3.13 -6.39 -0.57
C GLN A 121 3.76 -6.54 0.79
N TYR A 122 3.06 -7.21 1.70
CA TYR A 122 3.37 -7.15 3.13
C TYR A 122 4.00 -8.41 3.69
N MET A 123 3.96 -9.52 2.97
CA MET A 123 4.69 -10.71 3.36
C MET A 123 6.12 -10.70 2.82
N PRO A 124 7.09 -11.17 3.62
CA PRO A 124 8.36 -11.66 3.10
C PRO A 124 8.14 -13.00 2.38
N TYR A 125 8.62 -13.12 1.15
CA TYR A 125 8.57 -14.37 0.35
C TYR A 125 9.78 -14.48 -0.56
N ARG A 126 10.27 -15.69 -0.84
CA ARG A 126 11.37 -15.86 -1.79
C ARG A 126 10.86 -16.00 -3.20
N LEU A 127 9.80 -16.78 -3.39
CA LEU A 127 9.15 -17.02 -4.66
C LEU A 127 7.65 -16.76 -4.56
N GLU A 128 7.07 -16.17 -5.60
CA GLU A 128 5.65 -15.81 -5.66
C GLU A 128 4.70 -17.00 -5.36
N PRO A 129 4.95 -18.25 -5.83
CA PRO A 129 4.10 -19.40 -5.50
C PRO A 129 4.04 -19.77 -4.01
N GLU A 130 5.06 -19.44 -3.22
CA GLU A 130 5.11 -19.74 -1.77
C GLU A 130 4.00 -19.01 -1.00
N LEU A 131 3.50 -17.91 -1.54
CA LEU A 131 2.42 -17.12 -0.92
C LEU A 131 1.13 -17.92 -0.83
N LEU A 132 0.85 -18.77 -1.81
CA LEU A 132 -0.37 -19.55 -1.94
C LEU A 132 -0.16 -21.04 -1.70
N GLU A 133 1.08 -21.47 -1.45
CA GLU A 133 1.40 -22.87 -1.20
C GLU A 133 0.58 -23.43 -0.02
N GLY A 134 -0.17 -24.50 -0.29
CA GLY A 134 -1.02 -25.18 0.69
C GLY A 134 -2.42 -24.58 0.89
N PHE A 135 -2.84 -23.63 0.05
CA PHE A 135 -4.16 -22.98 0.14
C PHE A 135 -4.90 -23.04 -1.18
N ASP A 136 -6.23 -23.13 -1.12
CA ASP A 136 -7.06 -23.20 -2.33
C ASP A 136 -7.22 -21.83 -3.00
N ASN A 137 -7.10 -20.75 -2.24
CA ASN A 137 -7.25 -19.38 -2.72
C ASN A 137 -6.50 -18.34 -1.86
N ALA A 138 -6.31 -17.14 -2.41
CA ALA A 138 -5.58 -16.06 -1.75
C ALA A 138 -6.24 -15.53 -0.47
N LYS A 139 -7.57 -15.58 -0.38
CA LYS A 139 -8.29 -15.16 0.83
C LYS A 139 -7.98 -16.10 2.00
N GLU A 140 -8.01 -17.40 1.77
CA GLU A 140 -7.66 -18.40 2.78
C GLU A 140 -6.20 -18.25 3.23
N ALA A 141 -5.28 -18.12 2.27
CA ALA A 141 -3.86 -17.87 2.52
C ALA A 141 -3.62 -16.59 3.36
N PHE A 142 -4.40 -15.54 3.11
CA PHE A 142 -4.33 -14.27 3.84
C PHE A 142 -4.85 -14.42 5.28
N LEU A 143 -6.00 -15.07 5.47
CA LEU A 143 -6.57 -15.32 6.79
C LEU A 143 -5.66 -16.20 7.65
N ALA A 144 -5.12 -17.28 7.08
CA ALA A 144 -4.21 -18.18 7.78
C ALA A 144 -2.94 -17.48 8.28
N ARG A 145 -2.54 -16.38 7.65
CA ARG A 145 -1.33 -15.62 7.96
C ARG A 145 -1.60 -14.28 8.65
N GLU A 146 -2.84 -14.04 9.10
CA GLU A 146 -3.27 -12.76 9.66
C GLU A 146 -2.39 -12.30 10.83
N ASN A 147 -2.17 -13.17 11.83
CA ASN A 147 -1.38 -12.80 13.01
C ASN A 147 0.06 -12.47 12.64
N ARG A 148 0.67 -13.27 11.77
CA ARG A 148 2.02 -13.01 11.26
C ARG A 148 2.08 -11.66 10.53
N LEU A 149 1.11 -11.38 9.66
CA LEU A 149 1.05 -10.09 8.96
C LEU A 149 0.98 -8.93 9.96
N LYS A 150 0.15 -9.03 11.00
CA LYS A 150 -0.02 -7.98 12.04
C LYS A 150 1.27 -7.73 12.85
N GLU A 151 2.01 -8.79 13.12
CA GLU A 151 3.20 -8.75 13.97
C GLU A 151 4.45 -8.33 13.19
N THR A 152 4.66 -8.92 12.01
CA THR A 152 5.91 -8.80 11.25
C THR A 152 5.91 -7.58 10.34
N SER A 153 4.76 -7.17 9.78
CA SER A 153 4.74 -6.07 8.81
C SER A 153 4.69 -4.69 9.49
N ARG A 154 5.87 -4.07 9.65
CA ARG A 154 6.00 -2.70 10.16
C ARG A 154 5.14 -1.70 9.37
N HIS A 155 5.16 -1.78 8.05
CA HIS A 155 4.42 -0.84 7.20
C HIS A 155 2.90 -1.05 7.26
N MET A 156 2.44 -2.30 7.34
CA MET A 156 1.01 -2.55 7.53
C MET A 156 0.51 -1.96 8.85
N ARG A 157 1.30 -2.06 9.93
CA ARG A 157 0.98 -1.42 11.21
C ARG A 157 0.92 0.10 11.09
N GLN A 158 1.93 0.72 10.48
CA GLN A 158 1.96 2.18 10.26
C GLN A 158 0.76 2.68 9.46
N HIS A 159 0.34 1.96 8.41
CA HIS A 159 -0.84 2.33 7.65
C HIS A 159 -2.12 2.26 8.49
N ARG A 160 -2.31 1.19 9.27
CA ARG A 160 -3.47 1.07 10.17
C ARG A 160 -3.53 2.17 11.23
N GLU A 161 -2.41 2.48 11.86
CA GLU A 161 -2.32 3.56 12.85
C GLU A 161 -2.67 4.92 12.23
N ARG A 162 -2.19 5.18 11.01
CA ARG A 162 -2.53 6.41 10.28
C ARG A 162 -4.01 6.49 9.91
N ASP A 163 -4.59 5.40 9.43
CA ASP A 163 -6.01 5.35 9.08
C ASP A 163 -6.88 5.57 10.33
N GLN A 164 -6.50 4.98 11.47
CA GLN A 164 -7.18 5.21 12.75
C GLN A 164 -7.07 6.67 13.22
N GLN A 165 -5.90 7.31 13.04
CA GLN A 165 -5.73 8.73 13.35
C GLN A 165 -6.61 9.61 12.46
N LEU A 166 -6.71 9.30 11.17
CA LEU A 166 -7.58 10.02 10.24
C LEU A 166 -9.06 9.87 10.63
N GLU A 167 -9.51 8.65 10.94
CA GLU A 167 -10.87 8.41 11.40
C GLU A 167 -11.19 9.19 12.67
N ASN A 168 -10.29 9.17 13.65
CA ASN A 168 -10.43 9.95 14.88
C ASN A 168 -10.52 11.46 14.61
N ALA A 169 -9.75 11.97 13.64
CA ALA A 169 -9.80 13.37 13.25
C ALA A 169 -11.17 13.74 12.64
N PHE A 170 -11.73 12.89 11.76
CA PHE A 170 -13.08 13.09 11.21
C PHE A 170 -14.14 13.09 12.31
N ILE A 171 -14.08 12.12 13.23
CA ILE A 171 -15.00 12.04 14.37
C ILE A 171 -14.93 13.32 15.21
N GLN A 172 -13.73 13.83 15.50
CA GLN A 172 -13.56 15.05 16.28
C GLN A 172 -14.12 16.27 15.56
N VAL A 173 -13.83 16.44 14.27
CA VAL A 173 -14.37 17.54 13.45
C VAL A 173 -15.91 17.51 13.46
N HIS A 174 -16.51 16.36 13.22
CA HIS A 174 -17.98 16.22 13.27
C HIS A 174 -18.55 16.46 14.68
N ALA A 175 -17.85 16.06 15.73
CA ALA A 175 -18.26 16.35 17.10
C ALA A 175 -18.22 17.86 17.39
N PHE A 176 -17.21 18.58 16.91
CA PHE A 176 -17.15 20.04 17.01
C PHE A 176 -18.28 20.71 16.21
N GLU A 177 -18.58 20.23 15.00
CA GLU A 177 -19.71 20.73 14.19
C GLU A 177 -21.06 20.58 14.91
N ILE A 178 -21.26 19.52 15.70
CA ILE A 178 -22.48 19.34 16.51
C ILE A 178 -22.51 20.31 17.69
N LEU A 179 -21.38 20.54 18.36
CA LEU A 179 -21.30 21.44 19.51
C LEU A 179 -21.37 22.92 19.13
N GLU A 180 -20.97 23.27 17.91
CA GLU A 180 -21.05 24.63 17.35
C GLU A 180 -22.42 24.97 16.75
N GLN A 181 -23.33 24.00 16.63
CA GLN A 181 -24.72 24.32 16.30
C GLN A 181 -25.31 25.13 17.46
N PRO A 182 -25.72 26.39 17.23
CA PRO A 182 -26.41 27.14 18.27
C PRO A 182 -27.67 26.36 18.63
N GLU A 183 -27.85 26.08 19.92
CA GLU A 183 -29.12 25.57 20.44
C GLU A 183 -30.22 26.45 19.84
N VAL A 184 -31.03 25.89 18.94
CA VAL A 184 -32.29 26.52 18.54
C VAL A 184 -33.17 26.41 19.78
N ILE A 185 -33.00 27.37 20.69
CA ILE A 185 -33.94 27.65 21.76
C ILE A 185 -35.22 28.05 21.02
N ASN A 186 -36.12 27.08 20.84
CA ASN A 186 -37.47 27.33 20.38
C ASN A 186 -38.16 28.14 21.49
N PRO A 187 -38.48 29.44 21.32
CA PRO A 187 -39.12 30.23 22.37
C PRO A 187 -40.65 30.10 22.36
N GLU A 188 -41.22 29.18 21.59
CA GLU A 188 -42.66 28.95 21.52
C GLU A 188 -43.01 27.64 22.23
N ALA A 189 -42.83 27.62 23.56
CA ALA A 189 -43.69 26.83 24.42
C ALA A 189 -44.84 27.76 24.80
N GLU A 190 -45.94 27.67 24.04
CA GLU A 190 -47.19 28.37 24.30
C GLU A 190 -47.57 28.20 25.78
N GLU A 191 -47.62 29.32 26.51
CA GLU A 191 -48.30 29.38 27.81
C GLU A 191 -49.78 29.09 27.55
N GLU A 192 -50.24 27.89 27.89
CA GLU A 192 -51.67 27.60 27.96
C GLU A 192 -52.30 28.52 29.03
N GLU A 193 -52.98 29.59 28.58
CA GLU A 193 -53.88 30.39 29.41
C GLU A 193 -54.96 29.47 30.01
N LEU A 194 -54.90 29.26 31.33
CA LEU A 194 -55.97 28.64 32.09
C LEU A 194 -57.23 29.51 32.03
N PRO A 195 -58.42 28.99 31.69
CA PRO A 195 -59.63 29.79 31.69
C PRO A 195 -60.09 30.11 33.11
N ASP A 196 -60.31 31.40 33.37
CA ASP A 196 -60.93 31.94 34.58
C ASP A 196 -62.29 31.28 34.85
N ARG A 197 -62.38 30.56 35.97
CA ARG A 197 -63.66 30.15 36.55
C ARG A 197 -64.31 31.37 37.22
N ASN A 198 -65.14 32.08 36.45
CA ASN A 198 -66.19 32.90 37.04
C ASN A 198 -67.28 31.98 37.60
N GLU A 199 -67.24 31.74 38.90
CA GLU A 199 -68.37 31.17 39.65
C GLU A 199 -69.36 32.32 39.98
N GLN A 200 -70.55 32.23 39.40
CA GLN A 200 -71.78 32.90 39.86
C GLN A 200 -72.46 32.06 40.93
#